data_AF-G8BI17-F1
#
_entry.id   AF-G8BI17-F1
#
_cell.length_a   1.000
_cell.length_b   1.000
_cell.length_c   1.000
_cell.angle_alpha   90.00
_cell.angle_beta   90.00
_cell.angle_gamma   90.00
#
_symmetry.space_group_name_H-M   'P 1'
#
loop_
_entity.id
_entity.type
_entity.pdbx_description
1 polymer ?
#
loop_
_entity_poly.entity_id
_entity_poly.type
_entity_poly.pdbx_seq_one_letter_code
_entity_poly.pdbx_strand_id
1 'polypeptide(L)'
;MTESKKFYSQLNINTNKQKLQYIQDVASLVLGVVAGITTLESLNGFLFFLGGLTLTNAAFYILCGQGNIHKFFQNPFQEVLISGIAGNIPGYIMMWCLVYALVKSSS
;
A
#
# COMPACT_ATOMS: atom_id res chain seq x y z
N MET A 1 -26.63 13.18 -30.26
CA MET A 1 -26.47 12.04 -29.33
C MET A 1 -25.52 12.49 -28.23
N THR A 2 -26.05 12.51 -27.01
CA THR A 2 -25.54 13.19 -25.82
C THR A 2 -24.11 12.79 -25.45
N GLU A 3 -23.15 13.72 -25.60
CA GLU A 3 -21.87 13.63 -24.88
C GLU A 3 -22.14 13.81 -23.38
N SER A 4 -22.40 12.70 -22.70
CA SER A 4 -22.48 12.64 -21.24
C SER A 4 -21.08 12.90 -20.67
N LYS A 5 -20.75 14.18 -20.53
CA LYS A 5 -19.59 14.68 -19.78
C LYS A 5 -19.76 14.18 -18.34
N LYS A 6 -19.17 13.04 -18.02
CA LYS A 6 -19.20 12.50 -16.66
C LYS A 6 -18.57 13.54 -15.74
N PHE A 7 -19.41 14.20 -14.95
CA PHE A 7 -18.97 15.00 -13.82
C PHE A 7 -18.34 14.04 -12.81
N TYR A 8 -17.06 13.76 -12.97
CA TYR A 8 -16.26 13.14 -11.94
C TYR A 8 -16.20 14.12 -10.78
N SER A 9 -17.04 13.88 -9.76
CA SER A 9 -16.92 14.59 -8.50
C SER A 9 -15.53 14.29 -7.96
N GLN A 10 -14.65 15.29 -7.99
CA GLN A 10 -13.29 15.22 -7.45
C GLN A 10 -13.33 14.73 -5.99
N LEU A 11 -14.43 15.01 -5.28
CA LEU A 11 -14.71 14.53 -3.94
C LEU A 11 -14.70 13.00 -3.86
N ASN A 12 -15.44 12.31 -4.75
CA ASN A 12 -15.57 10.85 -4.72
C ASN A 12 -14.24 10.17 -5.07
N ILE A 13 -13.47 10.75 -6.00
CA ILE A 13 -12.13 10.26 -6.35
C ILE A 13 -11.21 10.41 -5.14
N ASN A 14 -11.25 11.55 -4.45
CA ASN A 14 -10.41 11.81 -3.29
C ASN A 14 -10.78 10.92 -2.09
N THR A 15 -12.07 10.69 -1.83
CA THR A 15 -12.52 9.74 -0.80
C THR A 15 -12.04 8.32 -1.10
N ASN A 16 -12.09 7.87 -2.35
CA ASN A 16 -11.57 6.55 -2.73
C ASN A 16 -10.05 6.46 -2.56
N LYS A 17 -9.31 7.53 -2.93
CA LYS A 17 -7.86 7.64 -2.69
C LYS A 17 -7.53 7.53 -1.20
N GLN A 18 -8.29 8.19 -0.33
CA GLN A 18 -8.09 8.11 1.13
C GLN A 18 -8.32 6.69 1.68
N LYS A 19 -9.36 5.98 1.22
CA LYS A 19 -9.62 4.59 1.64
C LYS A 19 -8.49 3.65 1.22
N LEU A 20 -7.98 3.82 0.00
CA LEU A 20 -6.84 3.06 -0.50
C LEU A 20 -5.58 3.33 0.31
N GLN A 21 -5.28 4.60 0.59
CA GLN A 21 -4.12 4.98 1.39
C GLN A 21 -4.18 4.35 2.79
N TYR A 22 -5.35 4.37 3.42
CA TYR A 22 -5.55 3.75 4.74
C TYR A 22 -5.24 2.25 4.74
N ILE A 23 -5.68 1.52 3.70
CA ILE A 23 -5.41 0.08 3.59
C ILE A 23 -3.92 -0.19 3.36
N GLN A 24 -3.26 0.62 2.53
CA GLN A 24 -1.82 0.48 2.29
C GLN A 24 -0.98 0.82 3.54
N ASP A 25 -1.41 1.81 4.33
CA ASP A 25 -0.76 2.18 5.60
C ASP A 25 -0.83 1.03 6.61
N VAL A 26 -2.02 0.49 6.84
CA VAL A 26 -2.24 -0.67 7.73
C VAL A 26 -1.46 -1.90 7.24
N ALA A 27 -1.49 -2.19 5.93
CA ALA A 27 -0.72 -3.29 5.36
C ALA A 27 0.78 -3.12 5.57
N SER A 28 1.30 -1.91 5.41
CA SER A 28 2.72 -1.61 5.60
C SER A 28 3.16 -1.76 7.05
N LEU A 29 2.31 -1.35 8.01
CA LEU A 29 2.55 -1.59 9.43
C LEU A 29 2.60 -3.08 9.75
N VAL A 30 1.64 -3.87 9.27
CA VAL A 30 1.59 -5.33 9.50
C VAL A 30 2.79 -6.03 8.88
N LEU A 31 3.17 -5.68 7.66
CA LEU A 31 4.39 -6.22 7.02
C LEU A 31 5.64 -5.87 7.83
N GLY A 32 5.71 -4.67 8.43
CA GLY A 32 6.81 -4.26 9.30
C GLY A 32 6.92 -5.11 10.55
N VAL A 33 5.78 -5.43 11.18
CA VAL A 33 5.74 -6.35 12.33
C VAL A 33 6.25 -7.74 11.95
N VAL A 34 5.78 -8.30 10.82
CA VAL A 34 6.18 -9.64 10.36
C VAL A 34 7.69 -9.69 10.04
N ALA A 35 8.22 -8.66 9.40
CA ALA A 35 9.65 -8.54 9.12
C ALA A 35 10.49 -8.42 10.40
N GLY A 36 10.00 -7.69 11.39
CA GLY A 36 10.64 -7.55 12.71
C GLY A 36 10.65 -8.84 13.51
N ILE A 37 9.53 -9.58 13.57
CA ILE A 37 9.45 -10.87 14.29
C ILE A 37 10.42 -11.88 13.68
N THR A 38 10.44 -11.97 12.35
CA THR A 38 11.26 -12.95 11.65
C THR A 38 12.76 -12.60 11.71
N THR A 39 13.13 -11.45 12.30
CA THR A 39 14.52 -11.01 12.50
C THR A 39 15.31 -11.02 11.18
N LEU A 40 14.65 -10.68 10.05
CA LEU A 40 15.34 -10.60 8.76
C LEU A 40 16.31 -9.42 8.80
N GLU A 41 17.60 -9.67 8.53
CA GLU A 41 18.56 -8.59 8.36
C GLU A 41 18.55 -8.02 6.93
N SER A 42 18.67 -6.70 6.85
CA SER A 42 19.11 -5.93 5.67
C SER A 42 18.32 -6.17 4.38
N LEU A 43 18.89 -6.82 3.36
CA LEU A 43 18.26 -6.96 2.03
C LEU A 43 16.97 -7.79 2.06
N ASN A 44 16.91 -8.76 2.97
CA ASN A 44 15.84 -9.74 2.98
C ASN A 44 14.52 -9.11 3.47
N GLY A 45 14.58 -8.19 4.43
CA GLY A 45 13.41 -7.40 4.85
C GLY A 45 12.97 -6.38 3.80
N PHE A 46 13.89 -5.83 3.01
CA PHE A 46 13.53 -4.92 1.91
C PHE A 46 12.83 -5.64 0.75
N LEU A 47 13.30 -6.84 0.40
CA LEU A 47 12.63 -7.73 -0.55
C LEU A 47 11.24 -8.14 -0.08
N PHE A 48 11.09 -8.42 1.22
CA PHE A 48 9.79 -8.77 1.82
C PHE A 48 8.82 -7.59 1.78
N PHE A 49 9.30 -6.36 2.00
CA PHE A 49 8.49 -5.15 1.85
C PHE A 49 8.02 -4.94 0.41
N LEU A 50 8.93 -5.01 -0.56
CA LEU A 50 8.60 -4.87 -1.98
C LEU A 50 7.62 -5.97 -2.44
N GLY A 51 7.85 -7.22 -2.06
CA GLY A 51 6.97 -8.34 -2.36
C GLY A 51 5.59 -8.19 -1.69
N GLY A 52 5.57 -7.80 -0.42
CA GLY A 52 4.35 -7.59 0.35
C GLY A 52 3.51 -6.44 -0.20
N LEU A 53 4.10 -5.29 -0.51
CA LEU A 53 3.34 -4.18 -1.09
C LEU A 53 2.90 -4.45 -2.53
N THR A 54 3.72 -5.11 -3.35
CA THR A 54 3.27 -5.50 -4.70
C THR A 54 2.11 -6.47 -4.63
N LEU A 55 2.13 -7.41 -3.66
CA LEU A 55 1.01 -8.30 -3.40
C LEU A 55 -0.23 -7.55 -2.88
N THR A 56 -0.10 -6.62 -1.94
CA THR A 56 -1.21 -5.79 -1.45
C THR A 56 -1.81 -4.96 -2.58
N ASN A 57 -0.99 -4.38 -3.45
CA ASN A 57 -1.44 -3.63 -4.63
C ASN A 57 -2.14 -4.56 -5.64
N ALA A 58 -1.61 -5.76 -5.88
CA ALA A 58 -2.23 -6.76 -6.74
C ALA A 58 -3.57 -7.26 -6.17
N ALA A 59 -3.64 -7.52 -4.86
CA ALA A 59 -4.86 -7.89 -4.15
C ALA A 59 -5.90 -6.77 -4.26
N PHE A 60 -5.48 -5.51 -4.09
CA PHE A 60 -6.36 -4.35 -4.29
C PHE A 60 -6.86 -4.26 -5.73
N TYR A 61 -6.00 -4.52 -6.71
CA TYR A 61 -6.36 -4.55 -8.13
C TYR A 61 -7.39 -5.65 -8.44
N ILE A 62 -7.26 -6.83 -7.82
CA ILE A 62 -8.16 -7.96 -8.03
C ILE A 62 -9.50 -7.75 -7.31
N LEU A 63 -9.47 -7.30 -6.04
CA LEU A 63 -10.66 -7.11 -5.19
C LEU A 63 -11.48 -5.88 -5.60
N CYS A 64 -10.83 -4.74 -5.86
CA CYS A 64 -11.50 -3.49 -6.18
C CYS A 64 -11.69 -3.28 -7.69
N GLY A 65 -10.92 -4.00 -8.52
CA GLY A 65 -10.91 -3.78 -9.96
C GLY A 65 -12.18 -4.19 -10.68
N GLN A 66 -12.90 -5.23 -10.18
CA GLN A 66 -14.21 -5.74 -10.62
C GLN A 66 -14.64 -5.34 -12.07
N GLY A 67 -13.73 -5.51 -13.04
CA GLY A 67 -13.95 -5.24 -14.47
C GLY A 67 -14.03 -3.79 -14.97
N ASN A 68 -13.85 -2.71 -14.19
CA ASN A 68 -14.04 -1.33 -14.71
C ASN A 68 -13.11 -0.25 -14.10
N ILE A 69 -11.79 -0.46 -14.18
CA ILE A 69 -10.78 0.51 -13.67
C ILE A 69 -10.62 1.73 -14.61
N HIS A 70 -10.94 1.61 -15.90
CA HIS A 70 -10.79 2.68 -16.90
C HIS A 70 -11.75 3.86 -16.71
N LYS A 71 -12.77 3.73 -15.83
CA LYS A 71 -13.68 4.82 -15.47
C LYS A 71 -13.25 5.57 -14.21
N PHE A 72 -12.34 5.11 -13.36
CA PHE A 72 -12.10 5.77 -12.06
C PHE A 72 -10.68 6.30 -11.87
N PHE A 73 -9.69 5.82 -12.61
CA PHE A 73 -8.31 6.27 -12.50
C PHE A 73 -7.67 6.41 -13.87
N GLN A 74 -7.16 7.61 -14.19
CA GLN A 74 -6.55 7.93 -15.48
C GLN A 74 -5.13 7.31 -15.62
N ASN A 75 -4.44 7.03 -14.50
CA ASN A 75 -3.19 6.27 -14.44
C ASN A 75 -3.04 5.55 -13.07
N PRO A 76 -3.72 4.41 -12.85
CA PRO A 76 -3.76 3.74 -11.55
C PRO A 76 -2.40 3.21 -11.10
N PHE A 77 -1.57 2.72 -12.03
CA PHE A 77 -0.28 2.12 -11.67
C PHE A 77 0.77 3.13 -11.20
N GLN A 78 0.75 4.38 -11.70
CA GLN A 78 1.79 5.34 -11.33
C GLN A 78 1.44 6.11 -10.06
N GLU A 79 0.18 6.53 -9.88
CA GLU A 79 -0.23 7.22 -8.64
C GLU A 79 -0.35 6.27 -7.44
N VAL A 80 -0.93 5.08 -7.61
CA VAL A 80 -1.17 4.15 -6.49
C VAL A 80 0.12 3.48 -6.04
N LEU A 81 0.99 3.13 -6.99
CA LEU A 81 2.21 2.40 -6.70
C LEU A 81 3.27 3.38 -6.22
N ILE A 82 3.58 4.47 -6.94
CA ILE A 82 4.68 5.37 -6.54
C ILE A 82 4.30 6.24 -5.34
N SER A 83 3.11 6.85 -5.33
CA SER A 83 2.72 7.74 -4.22
C SER A 83 2.36 6.96 -2.96
N GLY A 84 1.74 5.79 -3.11
CA GLY A 84 1.40 4.89 -2.01
C GLY A 84 2.64 4.22 -1.41
N ILE A 85 3.54 3.66 -2.23
CA ILE A 85 4.75 3.00 -1.72
C ILE A 85 5.67 4.01 -1.03
N ALA A 86 5.94 5.15 -1.67
CA ALA A 86 6.82 6.18 -1.09
C ALA A 86 6.30 6.72 0.25
N GLY A 87 4.97 6.90 0.37
CA GLY A 87 4.34 7.37 1.61
C GLY A 87 4.38 6.34 2.74
N ASN A 88 4.33 5.05 2.44
CA ASN A 88 4.19 3.99 3.45
C ASN A 88 5.52 3.32 3.87
N ILE A 89 6.61 3.53 3.11
CA ILE A 89 7.98 3.12 3.48
C ILE A 89 8.39 3.53 4.91
N PRO A 90 8.24 4.80 5.33
CA PRO A 90 8.71 5.21 6.66
C PRO A 90 7.94 4.52 7.80
N GLY A 91 6.62 4.31 7.63
CA GLY A 91 5.80 3.59 8.61
C GLY A 91 6.22 2.12 8.75
N TYR A 92 6.53 1.47 7.63
CA TYR A 92 7.09 0.12 7.62
C TYR A 92 8.44 0.03 8.34
N ILE A 93 9.41 0.89 7.98
CA ILE A 93 10.75 0.86 8.57
C ILE A 93 10.68 1.12 10.08
N MET A 94 9.85 2.07 10.51
CA MET A 94 9.64 2.36 11.92
C MET A 94 9.16 1.11 12.69
N MET A 95 8.14 0.42 12.18
CA MET A 95 7.58 -0.74 12.87
C MET A 95 8.53 -1.95 12.84
N TRP A 96 9.26 -2.13 11.73
CA TRP A 96 10.28 -3.16 11.60
C TRP A 96 11.39 -2.98 12.65
N CYS A 97 11.97 -1.78 12.76
CA CYS A 97 13.01 -1.50 13.76
C CYS A 97 12.51 -1.68 15.19
N LEU A 98 11.29 -1.22 15.50
CA LEU A 98 10.69 -1.32 16.83
C LEU A 98 10.55 -2.78 17.26
N VAL A 99 9.93 -3.60 16.41
CA VAL A 99 9.68 -5.02 16.72
C VAL A 99 10.99 -5.81 16.77
N TYR A 100 11.92 -5.52 15.87
CA TYR A 100 13.25 -6.13 15.88
C TYR A 100 13.99 -5.86 17.20
N ALA A 101 14.01 -4.61 17.66
CA ALA A 101 14.63 -4.23 18.93
C ALA A 101 13.95 -4.92 20.12
N LEU A 102 12.63 -5.03 20.09
CA LEU A 102 11.85 -5.67 21.14
C LEU A 102 12.15 -7.18 21.26
N VAL A 103 12.19 -7.89 20.12
CA VAL A 103 12.55 -9.31 20.08
C VAL A 103 13.98 -9.51 20.59
N LYS A 104 14.93 -8.71 20.08
CA LYS A 104 16.34 -8.78 20.47
C LYS A 104 16.57 -8.46 21.95
N SER A 105 15.79 -7.55 22.55
CA SER A 105 15.91 -7.22 23.97
C SER A 105 15.32 -8.31 24.89
N SER A 106 14.52 -9.22 24.36
CA SER A 106 13.87 -10.29 25.14
C SER A 106 14.68 -11.60 25.18
N SER A 107 15.77 -11.68 24.41
CA SER A 107 16.74 -12.80 24.40
C SER A 107 18.01 -12.43 25.15
#